data_AF-A0A2M7KKG7-F1
#
_entry.id   AF-A0A2M7KKG7-F1
#
_cell.length_a   1.000
_cell.length_b   1.000
_cell.length_c   1.000
_cell.angle_alpha   90.00
_cell.angle_beta   90.00
_cell.angle_gamma   90.00
#
_symmetry.space_group_name_H-M   'P 1'
#
loop_
_entity.id
_entity.type
_entity.pdbx_description
1 polymer ?
#
loop_
_entity_poly.entity_id
_entity_poly.type
_entity_poly.pdbx_seq_one_letter_code
_entity_poly.pdbx_strand_id
1 'polypeptide(L)'
;ELGQPELRRLAIERIAGTNALPLSLHVGSVAQALLQARTAGFGQLGHREPDGTWVFHPSEKTQSLGKAGDTNVGMGAAPVHAILKAAAQTADPRLLMEGLKGLDWLRKWRIPRGSQVWEIPLHAPDILASAHCCEAFLWGYRLTGDRSYLADAVYWAKTGLPFVYFWQTPEEGLEPMRGGTIPIFGATFYSGSWFGRLVQWCGLEYAKALLDLAEFDDSFVWKRVANDITVSGWRQQQTKDGYQGLYPDSWGMLAGTISWGLMLGPQRLVQNQLDLDGRHPDGDMRLFRSGKNLVSLLAPGQLGDVAAGNAKGGECVADLGEGPFDLAFFHTFDLDPTACVAVVGVAAPTAVTVDGAPLAAAADLDAVKSGWSVAPELPSVVLKLAQAAGRPVKVALSGLRVSPVAVARTRWTFDADAEGWRPEHDLGPLEVRDGSLVCAPTGGDPYLSTALMSVPAADFTKVVVRCRLPQDKAAAPSSFQVFWRTQEGGYVPERSATASLPPGRDWHEVVVNVGEVAAWRTMLTGLRIDPPGAGLEIDEVRLAK
;
A
#
# COMPACT_ATOMS: atom_id res chain seq x y z
N GLU A 1 -30.16 10.51 9.48
CA GLU A 1 -30.66 9.27 8.86
C GLU A 1 -30.43 9.33 7.37
N LEU A 2 -29.43 8.60 6.85
CA LEU A 2 -29.24 8.45 5.40
C LEU A 2 -30.08 7.24 4.96
N GLY A 3 -31.26 7.51 4.42
CA GLY A 3 -32.39 6.58 4.36
C GLY A 3 -32.33 5.43 3.34
N GLN A 4 -31.16 4.95 2.92
CA GLN A 4 -31.07 3.81 1.98
C GLN A 4 -29.89 2.89 2.28
N PRO A 5 -30.05 1.94 3.24
CA PRO A 5 -29.03 0.94 3.60
C PRO A 5 -28.49 0.16 2.40
N GLU A 6 -29.36 -0.13 1.43
CA GLU A 6 -29.02 -0.87 0.20
C GLU A 6 -28.07 -0.09 -0.71
N LEU A 7 -28.20 1.24 -0.81
CA LEU A 7 -27.27 2.07 -1.60
C LEU A 7 -25.93 2.25 -0.90
N ARG A 8 -25.92 2.33 0.43
CA ARG A 8 -24.68 2.31 1.22
C ARG A 8 -23.96 0.99 1.02
N ARG A 9 -24.68 -0.13 1.06
CA ARG A 9 -24.15 -1.47 0.78
C ARG A 9 -23.64 -1.57 -0.65
N LEU A 10 -24.38 -1.10 -1.65
CA LEU A 10 -23.96 -1.10 -3.06
C LEU A 10 -22.73 -0.19 -3.30
N ALA A 11 -22.65 0.96 -2.63
CA ALA A 11 -21.48 1.83 -2.69
C ALA A 11 -20.27 1.17 -2.02
N ILE A 12 -20.46 0.52 -0.87
CA ILE A 12 -19.42 -0.30 -0.21
C ILE A 12 -19.02 -1.47 -1.11
N GLU A 13 -19.93 -2.16 -1.78
CA GLU A 13 -19.64 -3.27 -2.71
C GLU A 13 -18.91 -2.79 -3.97
N ARG A 14 -19.26 -1.61 -4.49
CA ARG A 14 -18.57 -0.98 -5.63
C ARG A 14 -17.18 -0.47 -5.27
N ILE A 15 -17.00 0.07 -4.07
CA ILE A 15 -15.71 0.49 -3.53
C ILE A 15 -14.93 -0.73 -2.99
N ALA A 16 -15.57 -1.85 -2.62
CA ALA A 16 -14.89 -3.09 -2.23
C ALA A 16 -14.12 -3.74 -3.39
N GLY A 17 -14.42 -3.37 -4.65
CA GLY A 17 -13.51 -3.65 -5.77
C GLY A 17 -12.18 -2.91 -5.69
N THR A 18 -12.11 -1.85 -4.87
CA THR A 18 -10.90 -1.15 -4.44
C THR A 18 -10.58 -1.61 -3.01
N ASN A 19 -9.83 -2.70 -2.82
CA ASN A 19 -9.42 -3.15 -1.47
C ASN A 19 -8.33 -2.21 -0.89
N ALA A 20 -8.65 -0.93 -0.76
CA ALA A 20 -7.83 0.04 -0.07
C ALA A 20 -7.79 -0.35 1.41
N LEU A 21 -6.58 -0.49 1.95
CA LEU A 21 -6.36 -1.01 3.29
C LEU A 21 -7.18 -0.31 4.40
N PRO A 22 -7.33 1.03 4.42
CA PRO A 22 -8.17 1.69 5.43
C PRO A 22 -9.61 1.18 5.42
N LEU A 23 -10.21 0.99 4.24
CA LEU A 23 -11.58 0.47 4.14
C LEU A 23 -11.66 -0.98 4.61
N SER A 24 -10.71 -1.82 4.21
CA SER A 24 -10.68 -3.24 4.61
C SER A 24 -10.53 -3.43 6.11
N LEU A 25 -9.85 -2.51 6.80
CA LEU A 25 -9.80 -2.49 8.27
C LEU A 25 -11.19 -2.29 8.90
N HIS A 26 -12.14 -1.64 8.20
CA HIS A 26 -13.53 -1.51 8.66
C HIS A 26 -14.42 -2.69 8.24
N VAL A 27 -14.26 -3.21 7.03
CA VAL A 27 -15.26 -4.13 6.43
C VAL A 27 -14.80 -5.58 6.28
N GLY A 28 -13.52 -5.88 6.52
CA GLY A 28 -12.95 -7.22 6.34
C GLY A 28 -11.99 -7.32 5.14
N SER A 29 -11.61 -8.54 4.76
CA SER A 29 -10.65 -8.81 3.66
C SER A 29 -9.26 -8.16 3.81
N VAL A 30 -8.83 -7.89 5.06
CA VAL A 30 -7.57 -7.20 5.38
C VAL A 30 -6.34 -7.90 4.79
N ALA A 31 -6.29 -9.23 4.85
CA ALA A 31 -5.18 -9.99 4.28
C ALA A 31 -5.00 -9.71 2.77
N GLN A 32 -6.09 -9.70 2.02
CA GLN A 32 -6.07 -9.38 0.59
C GLN A 32 -5.68 -7.93 0.34
N ALA A 33 -6.19 -6.99 1.13
CA ALA A 33 -5.85 -5.57 1.02
C ALA A 33 -4.36 -5.30 1.29
N LEU A 34 -3.75 -6.01 2.24
CA LEU A 34 -2.32 -5.95 2.50
C LEU A 34 -1.50 -6.44 1.30
N LEU A 35 -1.90 -7.55 0.66
CA LEU A 35 -1.26 -8.04 -0.55
C LEU A 35 -1.38 -7.05 -1.72
N GLN A 36 -2.53 -6.41 -1.85
CA GLN A 36 -2.74 -5.37 -2.87
C GLN A 36 -1.90 -4.12 -2.57
N ALA A 37 -1.82 -3.68 -1.32
CA ALA A 37 -0.96 -2.57 -0.91
C ALA A 37 0.51 -2.86 -1.23
N ARG A 38 0.98 -4.09 -0.95
CA ARG A 38 2.34 -4.54 -1.32
C ARG A 38 2.55 -4.48 -2.82
N THR A 39 1.62 -5.05 -3.58
CA THR A 39 1.69 -5.09 -5.06
C THR A 39 1.70 -3.68 -5.64
N ALA A 40 0.84 -2.80 -5.15
CA ALA A 40 0.79 -1.40 -5.56
C ALA A 40 2.11 -0.69 -5.26
N GLY A 41 2.69 -0.88 -4.08
CA GLY A 41 4.00 -0.33 -3.70
C GLY A 41 5.11 -0.77 -4.66
N PHE A 42 5.15 -2.04 -5.04
CA PHE A 42 6.10 -2.52 -6.05
C PHE A 42 5.79 -1.96 -7.45
N GLY A 43 4.52 -1.86 -7.84
CA GLY A 43 4.11 -1.25 -9.12
C GLY A 43 4.59 0.19 -9.29
N GLN A 44 4.74 0.94 -8.19
CA GLN A 44 5.31 2.29 -8.23
C GLN A 44 6.78 2.32 -8.66
N LEU A 45 7.55 1.24 -8.44
CA LEU A 45 8.93 1.14 -8.91
C LEU A 45 9.02 1.10 -10.44
N GLY A 46 7.97 0.67 -11.14
CA GLY A 46 7.90 0.70 -12.60
C GLY A 46 7.90 2.11 -13.21
N HIS A 47 7.62 3.15 -12.41
CA HIS A 47 7.73 4.54 -12.84
C HIS A 47 9.16 5.09 -12.76
N ARG A 48 10.10 4.31 -12.21
CA ARG A 48 11.49 4.68 -12.05
C ARG A 48 12.32 4.06 -13.18
N GLU A 49 13.13 4.89 -13.81
CA GLU A 49 14.06 4.49 -14.85
C GLU A 49 15.13 3.53 -14.31
N PRO A 50 15.80 2.74 -15.19
CA PRO A 50 16.88 1.84 -14.78
C PRO A 50 18.05 2.54 -14.06
N ASP A 51 18.28 3.82 -14.34
CA ASP A 51 19.31 4.64 -13.68
C ASP A 51 18.87 5.21 -12.32
N GLY A 52 17.63 4.90 -11.90
CA GLY A 52 17.06 5.33 -10.63
C GLY A 52 16.37 6.70 -10.68
N THR A 53 16.17 7.30 -11.84
CA THR A 53 15.49 8.59 -12.00
C THR A 53 14.00 8.45 -12.32
N TRP A 54 13.24 9.54 -12.18
CA TRP A 54 11.85 9.65 -12.64
C TRP A 54 11.76 10.77 -13.66
N VAL A 55 11.37 10.46 -14.90
CA VAL A 55 11.40 11.42 -16.01
C VAL A 55 10.03 11.61 -16.62
N PHE A 56 9.86 12.75 -17.29
CA PHE A 56 8.65 13.12 -17.98
C PHE A 56 8.54 12.39 -19.31
N HIS A 57 7.50 11.56 -19.44
CA HIS A 57 7.11 10.87 -20.66
C HIS A 57 5.85 11.51 -21.25
N PRO A 58 5.98 12.52 -22.12
CA PRO A 58 4.83 13.23 -22.67
C PRO A 58 4.00 12.35 -23.60
N SER A 59 2.69 12.55 -23.56
CA SER A 59 1.78 12.16 -24.64
C SER A 59 1.70 13.30 -25.67
N GLU A 60 1.02 13.07 -26.80
CA GLU A 60 0.73 14.13 -27.79
C GLU A 60 0.05 15.35 -27.16
N LYS A 61 -0.82 15.14 -26.15
CA LYS A 61 -1.49 16.22 -25.42
C LYS A 61 -0.54 17.00 -24.51
N THR A 62 0.43 16.34 -23.89
CA THR A 62 1.26 16.93 -22.83
C THR A 62 2.66 17.34 -23.30
N GLN A 63 3.03 17.06 -24.54
CA GLN A 63 4.35 17.40 -25.11
C GLN A 63 4.72 18.89 -25.06
N SER A 64 3.74 19.79 -25.00
CA SER A 64 4.00 21.23 -24.85
C SER A 64 4.44 21.61 -23.43
N LEU A 65 4.10 20.80 -22.43
CA LEU A 65 4.29 21.10 -21.00
C LEU A 65 5.74 20.90 -20.53
N GLY A 66 6.59 20.24 -21.31
CA GLY A 66 8.00 20.01 -21.00
C GLY A 66 8.67 19.15 -22.07
N LYS A 67 9.99 18.97 -21.99
CA LYS A 67 10.70 18.09 -22.93
C LYS A 67 10.66 16.66 -22.43
N ALA A 68 10.49 15.70 -23.33
CA ALA A 68 10.61 14.29 -22.99
C ALA A 68 11.96 13.98 -22.36
N GLY A 69 11.97 13.22 -21.27
CA GLY A 69 13.18 12.90 -20.51
C GLY A 69 13.60 13.95 -19.48
N ASP A 70 13.03 15.16 -19.49
CA ASP A 70 13.26 16.12 -18.41
C ASP A 70 12.64 15.62 -17.10
N THR A 71 13.12 16.12 -15.96
CA THR A 71 12.67 15.68 -14.65
C THR A 71 12.52 16.84 -13.67
N ASN A 72 11.67 16.66 -12.68
CA ASN A 72 11.53 17.49 -11.48
C ASN A 72 11.09 16.61 -10.30
N VAL A 73 11.23 17.12 -9.08
CA VAL A 73 10.94 16.39 -7.84
C VAL A 73 9.55 15.72 -7.83
N GLY A 74 8.54 16.39 -8.38
CA GLY A 74 7.16 15.92 -8.43
C GLY A 74 6.95 14.67 -9.27
N MET A 75 7.87 14.34 -10.18
CA MET A 75 7.85 13.09 -10.96
C MET A 75 8.11 11.86 -10.09
N GLY A 76 8.90 12.02 -9.02
CA GLY A 76 9.26 10.94 -8.10
C GLY A 76 8.57 11.02 -6.74
N ALA A 77 8.12 12.20 -6.30
CA ALA A 77 7.61 12.40 -4.94
C ALA A 77 6.41 11.50 -4.59
N ALA A 78 5.38 11.47 -5.45
CA ALA A 78 4.20 10.64 -5.21
C ALA A 78 4.50 9.13 -5.26
N PRO A 79 5.24 8.60 -6.27
CA PRO A 79 5.68 7.21 -6.24
C PRO A 79 6.47 6.85 -4.98
N VAL A 80 7.42 7.69 -4.56
CA VAL A 80 8.26 7.42 -3.37
C VAL A 80 7.43 7.43 -2.09
N HIS A 81 6.50 8.36 -1.93
CA HIS A 81 5.52 8.33 -0.84
C HIS A 81 4.77 6.99 -0.84
N ALA A 82 4.17 6.61 -1.97
CA ALA A 82 3.38 5.38 -2.06
C ALA A 82 4.21 4.11 -1.77
N ILE A 83 5.48 4.06 -2.20
CA ILE A 83 6.42 2.96 -1.88
C ILE A 83 6.64 2.86 -0.37
N LEU A 84 6.95 3.98 0.29
CA LEU A 84 7.22 3.99 1.74
C LEU A 84 5.98 3.68 2.57
N LYS A 85 4.82 4.24 2.19
CA LYS A 85 3.53 3.91 2.84
C LYS A 85 3.22 2.41 2.70
N ALA A 86 3.44 1.83 1.52
CA ALA A 86 3.29 0.40 1.32
C ALA A 86 4.29 -0.42 2.16
N ALA A 87 5.55 0.02 2.30
CA ALA A 87 6.52 -0.61 3.18
C ALA A 87 6.03 -0.64 4.64
N ALA A 88 5.50 0.49 5.12
CA ALA A 88 4.94 0.61 6.47
C ALA A 88 3.71 -0.29 6.67
N GLN A 89 2.81 -0.38 5.69
CA GLN A 89 1.62 -1.22 5.77
C GLN A 89 1.94 -2.71 5.71
N THR A 90 2.98 -3.10 4.99
CA THR A 90 3.23 -4.51 4.64
C THR A 90 4.42 -5.12 5.36
N ALA A 91 5.14 -4.32 6.14
CA ALA A 91 6.41 -4.69 6.75
C ALA A 91 7.44 -5.25 5.76
N ASP A 92 7.38 -4.82 4.49
CA ASP A 92 8.27 -5.32 3.45
C ASP A 92 9.61 -4.56 3.45
N PRO A 93 10.73 -5.24 3.77
CA PRO A 93 12.04 -4.59 3.88
C PRO A 93 12.59 -4.13 2.52
N ARG A 94 12.14 -4.71 1.40
CA ARG A 94 12.58 -4.30 0.07
C ARG A 94 11.91 -2.99 -0.33
N LEU A 95 10.62 -2.84 -0.08
CA LEU A 95 9.94 -1.56 -0.31
C LEU A 95 10.56 -0.44 0.54
N LEU A 96 10.89 -0.71 1.80
CA LEU A 96 11.60 0.24 2.64
C LEU A 96 12.93 0.66 2.00
N MET A 97 13.78 -0.30 1.65
CA MET A 97 15.07 0.00 1.02
C MET A 97 14.92 0.81 -0.28
N GLU A 98 13.98 0.46 -1.15
CA GLU A 98 13.76 1.17 -2.41
C GLU A 98 13.17 2.57 -2.21
N GLY A 99 12.28 2.73 -1.23
CA GLY A 99 11.75 4.04 -0.83
C GLY A 99 12.85 4.97 -0.31
N LEU A 100 13.78 4.46 0.51
CA LEU A 100 14.92 5.24 1.02
C LEU A 100 15.85 5.72 -0.11
N LYS A 101 16.14 4.87 -1.11
CA LYS A 101 16.85 5.31 -2.34
C LYS A 101 16.09 6.41 -3.08
N GLY A 102 14.77 6.33 -3.09
CA GLY A 102 13.90 7.38 -3.62
C GLY A 102 14.04 8.70 -2.86
N LEU A 103 14.06 8.67 -1.52
CA LEU A 103 14.29 9.87 -0.71
C LEU A 103 15.65 10.50 -0.99
N ASP A 104 16.70 9.71 -1.18
CA ASP A 104 18.02 10.21 -1.57
C ASP A 104 18.01 10.94 -2.93
N TRP A 105 17.18 10.48 -3.86
CA TRP A 105 16.95 11.19 -5.12
C TRP A 105 16.15 12.47 -4.91
N LEU A 106 15.06 12.45 -4.13
CA LEU A 106 14.26 13.64 -3.82
C LEU A 106 15.08 14.73 -3.12
N ARG A 107 16.04 14.36 -2.26
CA ARG A 107 16.95 15.27 -1.56
C ARG A 107 17.83 16.11 -2.47
N LYS A 108 17.94 15.78 -3.76
CA LYS A 108 18.70 16.60 -4.73
C LYS A 108 17.95 17.86 -5.15
N TRP A 109 16.65 17.94 -4.86
CA TRP A 109 15.77 19.01 -5.28
C TRP A 109 15.42 19.97 -4.15
N ARG A 110 15.07 21.22 -4.52
CA ARG A 110 14.71 22.26 -3.55
C ARG A 110 13.44 23.04 -3.88
N ILE A 111 12.94 22.93 -5.11
CA ILE A 111 11.76 23.67 -5.59
C ILE A 111 10.67 22.66 -5.91
N PRO A 112 9.45 22.81 -5.38
CA PRO A 112 8.37 21.85 -5.59
C PRO A 112 7.82 22.05 -7.01
N ARG A 113 8.06 21.12 -7.93
CA ARG A 113 7.67 21.23 -9.36
C ARG A 113 7.26 19.88 -9.92
N GLY A 114 6.37 19.92 -10.91
CA GLY A 114 6.17 18.79 -11.82
C GLY A 114 5.36 17.62 -11.25
N SER A 115 4.39 17.87 -10.36
CA SER A 115 3.44 16.83 -9.95
C SER A 115 2.18 16.82 -10.79
N GLN A 116 1.88 17.91 -11.53
CA GLN A 116 0.63 18.07 -12.31
C GLN A 116 0.83 18.14 -13.84
N VAL A 117 1.83 17.43 -14.38
CA VAL A 117 2.26 17.54 -15.80
C VAL A 117 1.30 16.87 -16.81
N TRP A 118 0.06 16.59 -16.38
CA TRP A 118 -1.06 16.29 -17.29
C TRP A 118 -1.72 17.56 -17.84
N GLU A 119 -1.51 18.71 -17.20
CA GLU A 119 -2.13 20.00 -17.54
C GLU A 119 -1.16 21.18 -17.38
N ILE A 120 -0.22 21.07 -16.44
CA ILE A 120 0.66 22.15 -16.02
C ILE A 120 2.06 22.02 -16.62
N PRO A 121 2.73 23.13 -16.97
CA PRO A 121 4.16 23.13 -17.33
C PRO A 121 5.05 22.47 -16.27
N LEU A 122 5.90 21.53 -16.70
CA LEU A 122 6.78 20.70 -15.87
C LEU A 122 7.62 21.51 -14.87
N HIS A 123 8.02 22.72 -15.24
CA HIS A 123 8.89 23.58 -14.43
C HIS A 123 8.16 24.63 -13.58
N ALA A 124 6.82 24.65 -13.61
CA ALA A 124 6.03 25.52 -12.75
C ALA A 124 6.06 25.02 -11.29
N PRO A 125 6.27 25.91 -10.30
CA PRO A 125 6.15 25.51 -8.90
C PRO A 125 4.73 25.03 -8.56
N ASP A 126 4.62 24.00 -7.73
CA ASP A 126 3.44 23.14 -7.58
C ASP A 126 3.18 22.74 -6.12
N ILE A 127 1.99 23.01 -5.59
CA ILE A 127 1.66 22.69 -4.19
C ILE A 127 1.60 21.17 -3.94
N LEU A 128 1.18 20.36 -4.91
CA LEU A 128 1.14 18.90 -4.75
C LEU A 128 2.53 18.31 -4.64
N ALA A 129 3.50 18.87 -5.36
CA ALA A 129 4.90 18.46 -5.19
C ALA A 129 5.40 18.74 -3.76
N SER A 130 4.93 19.82 -3.12
CA SER A 130 5.22 20.11 -1.71
C SER A 130 4.58 19.07 -0.78
N ALA A 131 3.29 18.77 -0.99
CA ALA A 131 2.54 17.78 -0.21
C ALA A 131 3.18 16.38 -0.30
N HIS A 132 3.41 15.87 -1.51
CA HIS A 132 3.99 14.54 -1.72
C HIS A 132 5.41 14.42 -1.16
N CYS A 133 6.24 15.47 -1.28
CA CYS A 133 7.56 15.45 -0.66
C CYS A 133 7.46 15.44 0.87
N CYS A 134 6.59 16.27 1.45
CA CYS A 134 6.34 16.29 2.90
C CYS A 134 5.96 14.88 3.40
N GLU A 135 5.00 14.23 2.76
CA GLU A 135 4.57 12.88 3.12
C GLU A 135 5.67 11.82 2.92
N ALA A 136 6.38 11.85 1.79
CA ALA A 136 7.46 10.90 1.52
C ALA A 136 8.55 10.97 2.61
N PHE A 137 9.01 12.18 2.94
CA PHE A 137 10.01 12.37 3.98
C PHE A 137 9.46 12.08 5.38
N LEU A 138 8.19 12.39 5.65
CA LEU A 138 7.55 12.02 6.91
C LEU A 138 7.50 10.50 7.09
N TRP A 139 7.19 9.74 6.04
CA TRP A 139 7.28 8.28 6.07
C TRP A 139 8.73 7.78 6.26
N GLY A 140 9.70 8.45 5.65
CA GLY A 140 11.12 8.20 5.92
C GLY A 140 11.45 8.29 7.41
N TYR A 141 10.95 9.34 8.08
CA TYR A 141 11.09 9.48 9.53
C TYR A 141 10.33 8.38 10.28
N ARG A 142 9.05 8.14 9.95
CA ARG A 142 8.20 7.08 10.55
C ARG A 142 8.84 5.70 10.52
N LEU A 143 9.46 5.34 9.41
CA LEU A 143 10.03 4.01 9.22
C LEU A 143 11.42 3.82 9.83
N THR A 144 12.17 4.90 10.06
CA THR A 144 13.59 4.81 10.44
C THR A 144 13.93 5.42 11.79
N GLY A 145 13.11 6.39 12.24
CA GLY A 145 13.41 7.26 13.38
C GLY A 145 14.46 8.34 13.07
N ASP A 146 14.99 8.42 11.85
CA ASP A 146 16.00 9.42 11.50
C ASP A 146 15.37 10.81 11.34
N ARG A 147 15.69 11.70 12.29
CA ARG A 147 15.21 13.08 12.34
C ARG A 147 15.63 13.93 11.15
N SER A 148 16.64 13.52 10.38
CA SER A 148 17.00 14.21 9.12
C SER A 148 15.82 14.19 8.13
N TYR A 149 15.08 13.09 8.06
CA TYR A 149 13.87 13.01 7.24
C TYR A 149 12.73 13.87 7.78
N LEU A 150 12.58 13.99 9.10
CA LEU A 150 11.59 14.92 9.68
C LEU A 150 11.92 16.38 9.31
N ALA A 151 13.20 16.76 9.37
CA ALA A 151 13.63 18.08 8.96
C ALA A 151 13.36 18.35 7.47
N ASP A 152 13.57 17.35 6.61
CA ASP A 152 13.22 17.42 5.19
C ASP A 152 11.69 17.55 5.00
N ALA A 153 10.88 16.80 5.75
CA ALA A 153 9.42 16.90 5.71
C ALA A 153 8.95 18.31 6.09
N VAL A 154 9.50 18.88 7.16
CA VAL A 154 9.25 20.27 7.58
C VAL A 154 9.67 21.28 6.50
N TYR A 155 10.81 21.05 5.85
CA TYR A 155 11.24 21.89 4.72
C TYR A 155 10.21 21.89 3.60
N TRP A 156 9.77 20.71 3.15
CA TRP A 156 8.79 20.58 2.07
C TRP A 156 7.38 21.04 2.45
N ALA A 157 6.99 20.91 3.71
CA ALA A 157 5.79 21.57 4.21
C ALA A 157 5.89 23.09 3.99
N LYS A 158 7.00 23.74 4.39
CA LYS A 158 7.17 25.19 4.20
C LYS A 158 7.09 25.62 2.74
N THR A 159 7.50 24.79 1.77
CA THR A 159 7.44 25.16 0.35
C THR A 159 6.02 25.24 -0.18
N GLY A 160 5.03 24.65 0.48
CA GLY A 160 3.61 24.73 0.12
C GLY A 160 2.91 26.01 0.63
N LEU A 161 3.46 26.67 1.65
CA LEU A 161 2.84 27.87 2.25
C LEU A 161 2.57 29.02 1.25
N PRO A 162 3.46 29.34 0.29
CA PRO A 162 3.22 30.44 -0.65
C PRO A 162 1.98 30.26 -1.54
N PHE A 163 1.47 29.03 -1.68
CA PHE A 163 0.29 28.73 -2.48
C PHE A 163 -1.03 28.99 -1.73
N VAL A 164 -0.96 29.30 -0.43
CA VAL A 164 -2.12 29.50 0.46
C VAL A 164 -2.37 30.99 0.70
N TYR A 165 -3.62 31.42 0.56
CA TYR A 165 -4.05 32.75 0.94
C TYR A 165 -4.25 32.83 2.46
N PHE A 166 -3.38 33.55 3.18
CA PHE A 166 -3.46 33.72 4.64
C PHE A 166 -4.32 34.90 5.12
N TRP A 167 -5.02 35.57 4.20
CA TRP A 167 -5.82 36.74 4.50
C TRP A 167 -7.18 36.66 3.80
N GLN A 168 -8.10 37.52 4.24
CA GLN A 168 -9.48 37.57 3.77
C GLN A 168 -9.81 39.02 3.40
N THR A 169 -10.39 39.23 2.22
CA THR A 169 -11.02 40.51 1.87
C THR A 169 -12.36 40.67 2.61
N PRO A 170 -12.76 41.88 3.01
CA PRO A 170 -14.09 42.13 3.58
C PRO A 170 -15.22 42.09 2.54
N GLU A 171 -14.91 41.94 1.25
CA GLU A 171 -15.90 41.85 0.17
C GLU A 171 -16.75 40.59 0.28
N GLU A 172 -18.08 40.77 0.19
CA GLU A 172 -19.08 39.70 0.26
C GLU A 172 -18.94 38.75 -0.94
N GLY A 173 -19.10 37.44 -0.71
CA GLY A 173 -18.98 36.40 -1.74
C GLY A 173 -17.54 35.90 -1.97
N LEU A 174 -16.56 36.48 -1.29
CA LEU A 174 -15.15 36.07 -1.35
C LEU A 174 -14.68 35.37 -0.07
N GLU A 175 -15.59 34.92 0.79
CA GLU A 175 -15.32 34.22 2.05
C GLU A 175 -14.42 32.97 1.92
N PRO A 176 -14.34 32.26 0.78
CA PRO A 176 -13.36 31.20 0.58
C PRO A 176 -11.89 31.67 0.54
N MET A 177 -11.61 32.98 0.51
CA MET A 177 -10.25 33.49 0.29
C MET A 177 -9.25 32.96 1.31
N ARG A 178 -9.52 33.15 2.61
CA ARG A 178 -8.59 32.69 3.64
C ARG A 178 -8.58 31.17 3.68
N GLY A 179 -7.39 30.60 3.49
CA GLY A 179 -7.18 29.16 3.30
C GLY A 179 -7.41 28.69 1.86
N GLY A 180 -7.86 29.57 0.97
CA GLY A 180 -7.91 29.28 -0.45
C GLY A 180 -6.51 28.97 -0.98
N THR A 181 -6.43 28.06 -1.95
CA THR A 181 -5.15 27.61 -2.50
C THR A 181 -5.12 27.69 -4.02
N ILE A 182 -4.01 28.16 -4.58
CA ILE A 182 -3.71 28.00 -6.01
C ILE A 182 -2.94 26.70 -6.22
N PRO A 183 -3.11 25.99 -7.36
CA PRO A 183 -2.43 24.72 -7.57
C PRO A 183 -0.94 24.94 -7.86
N ILE A 184 -0.63 26.00 -8.60
CA ILE A 184 0.71 26.30 -9.12
C ILE A 184 0.96 27.80 -9.24
N PHE A 185 2.23 28.18 -9.35
CA PHE A 185 2.62 29.51 -9.84
C PHE A 185 2.80 29.46 -11.37
N GLY A 186 1.70 29.49 -12.10
CA GLY A 186 1.72 29.35 -13.56
C GLY A 186 0.33 29.35 -14.21
N ALA A 187 0.24 28.67 -15.35
CA ALA A 187 -0.97 28.61 -16.17
C ALA A 187 -1.22 27.20 -16.72
N THR A 188 -2.49 26.84 -16.91
CA THR A 188 -2.88 25.65 -17.68
C THR A 188 -2.46 25.82 -19.14
N PHE A 189 -1.73 24.84 -19.69
CA PHE A 189 -1.23 24.86 -21.08
C PHE A 189 -0.70 26.22 -21.58
N TYR A 190 -0.01 26.98 -20.72
CA TYR A 190 0.50 28.35 -20.99
C TYR A 190 -0.55 29.40 -21.42
N SER A 191 -1.84 29.15 -21.18
CA SER A 191 -2.93 30.01 -21.67
C SER A 191 -3.85 30.54 -20.55
N GLY A 192 -4.14 29.75 -19.51
CA GLY A 192 -5.04 30.16 -18.42
C GLY A 192 -4.30 30.32 -17.08
N SER A 193 -4.07 31.55 -16.65
CA SER A 193 -3.42 31.87 -15.37
C SER A 193 -4.18 31.30 -14.17
N TRP A 194 -3.47 30.68 -13.23
CA TRP A 194 -4.01 30.19 -11.96
C TRP A 194 -3.95 31.20 -10.81
N PHE A 195 -3.33 32.35 -11.01
CA PHE A 195 -3.32 33.41 -10.00
C PHE A 195 -4.75 33.91 -9.72
N GLY A 196 -5.15 33.93 -8.45
CA GLY A 196 -6.51 34.31 -8.05
C GLY A 196 -7.58 33.29 -8.40
N ARG A 197 -7.20 32.06 -8.78
CA ARG A 197 -8.13 30.95 -9.03
C ARG A 197 -7.83 29.83 -8.04
N LEU A 198 -8.74 29.64 -7.10
CA LEU A 198 -8.60 28.59 -6.11
C LEU A 198 -8.79 27.24 -6.82
N VAL A 199 -7.92 26.28 -6.54
CA VAL A 199 -8.04 24.87 -6.95
C VAL A 199 -7.89 24.05 -5.68
N GLN A 200 -8.99 23.98 -4.95
CA GLN A 200 -8.92 23.67 -3.52
C GLN A 200 -8.54 22.23 -3.22
N TRP A 201 -8.81 21.29 -4.13
CA TRP A 201 -8.46 19.90 -3.90
C TRP A 201 -6.95 19.70 -3.76
N CYS A 202 -6.12 20.48 -4.47
CA CYS A 202 -4.67 20.47 -4.30
C CYS A 202 -4.26 20.94 -2.90
N GLY A 203 -4.91 22.00 -2.42
CA GLY A 203 -4.77 22.48 -1.06
C GLY A 203 -5.19 21.44 -0.01
N LEU A 204 -6.29 20.71 -0.25
CA LEU A 204 -6.79 19.71 0.68
C LEU A 204 -5.83 18.52 0.83
N GLU A 205 -5.14 18.10 -0.24
CA GLU A 205 -4.07 17.10 -0.14
C GLU A 205 -2.88 17.62 0.66
N TYR A 206 -2.48 18.87 0.42
CA TYR A 206 -1.45 19.52 1.23
C TYR A 206 -1.86 19.68 2.70
N ALA A 207 -3.12 20.01 2.99
CA ALA A 207 -3.64 20.10 4.34
C ALA A 207 -3.59 18.74 5.07
N LYS A 208 -3.86 17.63 4.38
CA LYS A 208 -3.69 16.28 4.94
C LYS A 208 -2.23 16.03 5.33
N ALA A 209 -1.28 16.34 4.44
CA ALA A 209 0.15 16.21 4.72
C ALA A 209 0.58 17.05 5.95
N LEU A 210 0.02 18.25 6.12
CA LEU A 210 0.28 19.10 7.29
C LEU A 210 -0.32 18.52 8.59
N LEU A 211 -1.50 17.90 8.52
CA LEU A 211 -2.11 17.25 9.69
C LEU A 211 -1.26 16.08 10.18
N ASP A 212 -0.78 15.25 9.26
CA ASP A 212 0.10 14.12 9.57
C ASP A 212 1.46 14.59 10.12
N LEU A 213 2.04 15.65 9.54
CA LEU A 213 3.27 16.24 10.05
C LEU A 213 3.11 16.80 11.47
N ALA A 214 1.95 17.37 11.78
CA ALA A 214 1.69 18.02 13.06
C ALA A 214 1.61 17.05 14.26
N GLU A 215 1.61 15.74 14.02
CA GLU A 215 1.78 14.73 15.07
C GLU A 215 3.23 14.65 15.57
N PHE A 216 4.19 15.04 14.73
CA PHE A 216 5.63 14.85 14.97
C PHE A 216 6.44 16.16 15.02
N ASP A 217 5.88 17.26 14.53
CA ASP A 217 6.52 18.58 14.53
C ASP A 217 5.56 19.67 14.99
N ASP A 218 6.02 20.51 15.91
CA ASP A 218 5.32 21.69 16.45
C ASP A 218 6.05 23.00 16.14
N SER A 219 7.04 22.97 15.24
CA SER A 219 7.87 24.12 14.89
C SER A 219 7.10 25.24 14.18
N PHE A 220 5.87 24.96 13.73
CA PHE A 220 4.95 25.90 13.12
C PHE A 220 3.50 25.51 13.38
N VAL A 221 2.55 26.40 13.06
CA VAL A 221 1.11 26.22 13.31
C VAL A 221 0.43 25.33 12.26
N TRP A 222 0.99 24.17 11.95
CA TRP A 222 0.55 23.27 10.87
C TRP A 222 -0.95 22.96 10.90
N LYS A 223 -1.47 22.52 12.05
CA LYS A 223 -2.92 22.23 12.22
C LYS A 223 -3.81 23.43 11.92
N ARG A 224 -3.36 24.66 12.25
CA ARG A 224 -4.11 25.88 11.96
C ARG A 224 -4.16 26.17 10.46
N VAL A 225 -3.04 25.98 9.75
CA VAL A 225 -2.99 26.16 8.30
C VAL A 225 -3.89 25.12 7.61
N ALA A 226 -3.78 23.86 8.00
CA ALA A 226 -4.65 22.80 7.48
C ALA A 226 -6.14 23.09 7.75
N ASN A 227 -6.48 23.55 8.96
CA ASN A 227 -7.83 23.99 9.29
C ASN A 227 -8.33 25.11 8.37
N ASP A 228 -7.54 26.17 8.19
CA ASP A 228 -7.95 27.29 7.33
C ASP A 228 -8.19 26.82 5.89
N ILE A 229 -7.34 25.93 5.35
CA ILE A 229 -7.52 25.32 4.02
C ILE A 229 -8.81 24.49 3.95
N THR A 230 -9.06 23.64 4.94
CA THR A 230 -10.27 22.82 4.99
C THR A 230 -11.53 23.68 5.09
N VAL A 231 -11.52 24.74 5.91
CA VAL A 231 -12.61 25.71 6.04
C VAL A 231 -12.87 26.45 4.71
N SER A 232 -11.82 26.86 3.99
CA SER A 232 -11.99 27.45 2.66
C SER A 232 -12.73 26.50 1.72
N GLY A 233 -12.37 25.21 1.72
CA GLY A 233 -13.04 24.22 0.88
C GLY A 233 -14.51 23.97 1.26
N TRP A 234 -14.84 23.96 2.56
CA TRP A 234 -16.23 23.93 3.01
C TRP A 234 -17.03 25.14 2.49
N ARG A 235 -16.43 26.33 2.44
CA ARG A 235 -17.09 27.55 1.93
C ARG A 235 -17.30 27.55 0.41
N GLN A 236 -16.60 26.70 -0.33
CA GLN A 236 -16.75 26.58 -1.79
C GLN A 236 -17.86 25.60 -2.19
N GLN A 237 -18.47 24.90 -1.22
CA GLN A 237 -19.51 23.92 -1.51
C GLN A 237 -20.74 24.53 -2.16
N GLN A 238 -21.35 23.75 -3.05
CA GLN A 238 -22.57 24.14 -3.74
C GLN A 238 -23.80 23.76 -2.92
N THR A 239 -24.80 24.65 -2.97
CA THR A 239 -26.13 24.44 -2.38
C THR A 239 -27.19 24.13 -3.43
N LYS A 240 -26.84 24.28 -4.72
CA LYS A 240 -27.73 24.01 -5.85
C LYS A 240 -28.13 22.55 -5.90
N ASP A 241 -29.39 22.30 -6.28
CA ASP A 241 -29.93 20.96 -6.43
C ASP A 241 -29.14 20.11 -7.44
N GLY A 242 -28.84 18.86 -7.04
CA GLY A 242 -27.98 17.93 -7.77
C GLY A 242 -26.48 18.07 -7.49
N TYR A 243 -26.05 19.13 -6.79
CA TYR A 243 -24.64 19.38 -6.48
C TYR A 243 -24.39 19.64 -4.99
N GLN A 244 -25.38 19.41 -4.13
CA GLN A 244 -25.28 19.71 -2.70
C GLN A 244 -24.08 19.01 -2.06
N GLY A 245 -23.24 19.79 -1.37
CA GLY A 245 -22.06 19.28 -0.66
C GLY A 245 -20.87 18.96 -1.57
N LEU A 246 -20.99 19.10 -2.89
CA LEU A 246 -19.85 19.06 -3.80
C LEU A 246 -19.15 20.43 -3.82
N TYR A 247 -17.86 20.46 -4.11
CA TYR A 247 -17.10 21.71 -4.29
C TYR A 247 -16.47 21.74 -5.70
N PRO A 248 -16.28 22.92 -6.30
CA PRO A 248 -15.77 23.03 -7.64
C PRO A 248 -14.28 22.67 -7.72
N ASP A 249 -13.87 22.17 -8.87
CA ASP A 249 -12.46 22.04 -9.23
C ASP A 249 -11.75 23.40 -9.24
N SER A 250 -12.42 24.47 -9.70
CA SER A 250 -11.88 25.84 -9.63
C SER A 250 -12.89 26.93 -9.25
N TRP A 251 -12.48 27.81 -8.32
CA TRP A 251 -13.22 29.00 -7.88
C TRP A 251 -12.46 30.29 -8.18
N GLY A 252 -13.10 31.23 -8.87
CA GLY A 252 -12.49 32.50 -9.27
C GLY A 252 -12.65 33.57 -8.21
N MET A 253 -11.55 34.01 -7.59
CA MET A 253 -11.56 35.09 -6.59
C MET A 253 -11.95 36.44 -7.17
N LEU A 254 -11.82 36.64 -8.48
CA LEU A 254 -12.20 37.91 -9.14
C LEU A 254 -13.71 38.03 -9.38
N ALA A 255 -14.41 36.90 -9.50
CA ALA A 255 -15.82 36.87 -9.85
C ALA A 255 -16.70 36.31 -8.72
N GLY A 256 -16.10 35.83 -7.63
CA GLY A 256 -16.81 35.23 -6.49
C GLY A 256 -17.66 34.03 -6.89
N THR A 257 -17.22 33.25 -7.88
CA THR A 257 -18.01 32.15 -8.44
C THR A 257 -17.11 31.07 -9.06
N ILE A 258 -17.72 29.95 -9.45
CA ILE A 258 -17.07 28.85 -10.14
C ILE A 258 -16.43 29.40 -11.42
N SER A 259 -15.11 29.28 -11.52
CA SER A 259 -14.38 29.70 -12.72
C SER A 259 -14.27 28.60 -13.76
N TRP A 260 -14.22 27.33 -13.33
CA TRP A 260 -14.04 26.18 -14.22
C TRP A 260 -14.25 24.84 -13.51
N GLY A 261 -14.54 23.79 -14.28
CA GLY A 261 -14.31 22.39 -13.90
C GLY A 261 -15.50 21.62 -13.31
N LEU A 262 -15.23 20.35 -13.00
CA LEU A 262 -16.20 19.39 -12.47
C LEU A 262 -16.56 19.70 -11.00
N MET A 263 -17.72 19.22 -10.56
CA MET A 263 -18.06 19.21 -9.14
C MET A 263 -17.43 17.98 -8.48
N LEU A 264 -16.56 18.23 -7.51
CA LEU A 264 -15.78 17.24 -6.79
C LEU A 264 -16.53 16.76 -5.54
N GLY A 265 -16.42 15.46 -5.27
CA GLY A 265 -16.98 14.87 -4.07
C GLY A 265 -16.30 15.38 -2.78
N PRO A 266 -17.03 15.40 -1.64
CA PRO A 266 -16.54 15.99 -0.41
C PRO A 266 -15.52 15.12 0.34
N GLN A 267 -15.01 14.03 -0.24
CA GLN A 267 -14.23 13.03 0.50
C GLN A 267 -13.01 13.63 1.20
N ARG A 268 -12.23 14.49 0.52
CA ARG A 268 -11.05 15.15 1.10
C ARG A 268 -11.43 16.15 2.21
N LEU A 269 -12.56 16.85 2.07
CA LEU A 269 -13.07 17.76 3.10
C LEU A 269 -13.43 16.99 4.37
N VAL A 270 -14.17 15.91 4.21
CA VAL A 270 -14.58 15.03 5.31
C VAL A 270 -13.36 14.40 5.96
N GLN A 271 -12.39 13.91 5.18
CA GLN A 271 -11.16 13.30 5.68
C GLN A 271 -10.39 14.28 6.58
N ASN A 272 -10.09 15.48 6.08
CA ASN A 272 -9.36 16.48 6.84
C ASN A 272 -10.15 16.97 8.08
N GLN A 273 -11.48 17.09 7.97
CA GLN A 273 -12.32 17.47 9.10
C GLN A 273 -12.30 16.41 10.21
N LEU A 274 -12.38 15.13 9.84
CA LEU A 274 -12.30 14.05 10.81
C LEU A 274 -10.95 14.03 11.52
N ASP A 275 -9.84 14.22 10.81
CA ASP A 275 -8.51 14.35 11.44
C ASP A 275 -8.42 15.57 12.38
N LEU A 276 -8.98 16.72 11.98
CA LEU A 276 -9.07 17.92 12.83
C LEU A 276 -9.89 17.68 14.11
N ASP A 277 -10.91 16.83 14.02
CA ASP A 277 -11.75 16.41 15.15
C ASP A 277 -11.10 15.29 15.98
N GLY A 278 -9.89 14.84 15.61
CA GLY A 278 -9.16 13.76 16.28
C GLY A 278 -9.66 12.35 15.94
N ARG A 279 -10.42 12.21 14.84
CA ARG A 279 -10.95 10.95 14.33
C ARG A 279 -10.15 10.54 13.10
N HIS A 280 -9.13 9.71 13.25
CA HIS A 280 -8.23 9.32 12.16
C HIS A 280 -8.91 8.37 11.15
N PRO A 281 -9.42 8.86 9.99
CA PRO A 281 -10.25 8.06 9.09
C PRO A 281 -9.43 7.08 8.23
N ASP A 282 -8.12 7.34 8.08
CA ASP A 282 -7.18 6.43 7.40
C ASP A 282 -6.71 5.28 8.30
N GLY A 283 -7.15 5.29 9.57
CA GLY A 283 -6.69 4.39 10.62
C GLY A 283 -5.41 4.88 11.31
N ASP A 284 -5.08 4.21 12.40
CA ASP A 284 -3.90 4.44 13.21
C ASP A 284 -2.87 3.32 12.99
N MET A 285 -1.60 3.69 13.08
CA MET A 285 -0.47 2.80 12.82
C MET A 285 0.62 2.97 13.88
N ARG A 286 1.12 1.85 14.39
CA ARG A 286 2.35 1.80 15.20
C ARG A 286 3.37 0.91 14.55
N LEU A 287 4.62 1.38 14.53
CA LEU A 287 5.74 0.72 13.89
C LEU A 287 6.73 0.25 14.94
N PHE A 288 7.21 -0.97 14.75
CA PHE A 288 8.25 -1.56 15.57
C PHE A 288 9.30 -2.21 14.68
N ARG A 289 10.51 -2.41 15.21
CA ARG A 289 11.56 -3.11 14.49
C ARG A 289 12.30 -4.10 15.38
N SER A 290 12.77 -5.18 14.77
CA SER A 290 13.71 -6.14 15.36
C SER A 290 14.85 -6.34 14.37
N GLY A 291 15.99 -5.72 14.67
CA GLY A 291 17.09 -5.60 13.72
C GLY A 291 16.64 -4.89 12.43
N LYS A 292 16.63 -5.63 11.32
CA LYS A 292 16.26 -5.14 9.97
C LYS A 292 14.82 -5.47 9.57
N ASN A 293 14.06 -6.13 10.43
CA ASN A 293 12.69 -6.53 10.17
C ASN A 293 11.72 -5.52 10.79
N LEU A 294 10.71 -5.11 10.02
CA LEU A 294 9.64 -4.24 10.49
C LEU A 294 8.49 -5.10 11.04
N VAL A 295 7.77 -4.55 12.02
CA VAL A 295 6.47 -5.04 12.49
C VAL A 295 5.51 -3.85 12.52
N SER A 296 4.31 -4.04 11.98
CA SER A 296 3.33 -2.97 11.86
C SER A 296 2.03 -3.37 12.53
N LEU A 297 1.56 -2.55 13.46
CA LEU A 297 0.21 -2.64 14.05
C LEU A 297 -0.69 -1.63 13.34
N LEU A 298 -1.77 -2.11 12.73
CA LEU A 298 -2.70 -1.34 11.91
C LEU A 298 -4.11 -1.50 12.45
N ALA A 299 -4.81 -0.40 12.70
CA ALA A 299 -6.18 -0.43 13.16
C ALA A 299 -6.99 0.74 12.60
N PRO A 300 -8.31 0.60 12.38
CA PRO A 300 -9.18 1.74 12.18
C PRO A 300 -9.39 2.45 13.53
N GLY A 301 -9.71 3.75 13.53
CA GLY A 301 -9.88 4.47 14.80
C GLY A 301 -8.56 4.68 15.52
N GLN A 302 -8.54 4.57 16.85
CA GLN A 302 -7.39 5.00 17.68
C GLN A 302 -6.72 3.82 18.40
N LEU A 303 -5.38 3.83 18.41
CA LEU A 303 -4.55 2.94 19.23
C LEU A 303 -4.00 3.69 20.46
N GLY A 304 -4.38 3.24 21.66
CA GLY A 304 -3.93 3.78 22.95
C GLY A 304 -3.02 2.82 23.72
N ASP A 305 -2.15 3.37 24.58
CA ASP A 305 -1.18 2.65 25.45
C ASP A 305 -0.55 1.40 24.83
N VAL A 306 -0.04 1.54 23.62
CA VAL A 306 0.55 0.43 22.89
C VAL A 306 1.90 0.06 23.52
N ALA A 307 2.08 -1.19 23.89
CA ALA A 307 3.32 -1.74 24.44
C ALA A 307 3.67 -3.05 23.75
N ALA A 308 4.91 -3.18 23.29
CA ALA A 308 5.39 -4.35 22.56
C ALA A 308 6.76 -4.78 23.09
N GLY A 309 6.83 -5.91 23.81
CA GLY A 309 8.01 -6.30 24.57
C GLY A 309 8.42 -5.17 25.53
N ASN A 310 9.66 -4.67 25.39
CA ASN A 310 10.17 -3.54 26.16
C ASN A 310 9.87 -2.16 25.53
N ALA A 311 9.34 -2.13 24.30
CA ALA A 311 9.02 -0.89 23.58
C ALA A 311 7.65 -0.32 23.96
N LYS A 312 7.55 1.01 23.94
CA LYS A 312 6.29 1.76 24.10
C LYS A 312 5.95 2.49 22.80
N GLY A 313 4.71 2.37 22.33
CA GLY A 313 4.22 2.87 21.04
C GLY A 313 3.95 4.37 20.98
N GLY A 314 4.75 5.19 21.65
CA GLY A 314 4.76 6.65 21.51
C GLY A 314 5.95 7.18 20.69
N GLU A 315 6.86 6.30 20.29
CA GLU A 315 7.99 6.63 19.42
C GLU A 315 7.62 6.43 17.94
N CYS A 316 8.34 7.13 17.06
CA CYS A 316 8.18 7.08 15.61
C CYS A 316 8.24 5.64 15.04
N VAL A 317 9.25 4.89 15.48
CA VAL A 317 9.39 3.44 15.36
C VAL A 317 10.18 2.96 16.59
N ALA A 318 9.73 1.88 17.24
CA ALA A 318 10.34 1.41 18.48
C ALA A 318 11.05 0.05 18.33
N ASP A 319 12.13 -0.17 19.10
CA ASP A 319 12.94 -1.39 19.05
C ASP A 319 12.38 -2.50 19.96
N LEU A 320 12.03 -3.66 19.38
CA LEU A 320 11.49 -4.82 20.11
C LEU A 320 12.56 -5.66 20.81
N GLY A 321 13.83 -5.53 20.39
CA GLY A 321 14.89 -6.48 20.75
C GLY A 321 14.79 -7.79 19.97
N GLU A 322 15.53 -8.81 20.43
CA GLU A 322 15.55 -10.15 19.83
C GLU A 322 14.66 -11.13 20.60
N GLY A 323 14.06 -12.08 19.88
CA GLY A 323 13.25 -13.15 20.46
C GLY A 323 11.75 -12.90 20.43
N PRO A 324 10.96 -13.75 21.13
CA PRO A 324 9.52 -13.57 21.23
C PRO A 324 9.16 -12.36 22.09
N PHE A 325 8.03 -11.74 21.79
CA PHE A 325 7.53 -10.57 22.51
C PHE A 325 6.00 -10.64 22.69
N ASP A 326 5.51 -9.92 23.69
CA ASP A 326 4.08 -9.72 23.90
C ASP A 326 3.68 -8.33 23.37
N LEU A 327 2.48 -8.19 22.81
CA LEU A 327 1.92 -6.94 22.34
C LEU A 327 0.61 -6.68 23.08
N ALA A 328 0.46 -5.50 23.69
CA ALA A 328 -0.77 -5.05 24.32
C ALA A 328 -1.12 -3.62 23.88
N PHE A 329 -2.40 -3.34 23.70
CA PHE A 329 -2.89 -2.02 23.34
C PHE A 329 -4.37 -1.83 23.71
N PHE A 330 -4.81 -0.58 23.79
CA PHE A 330 -6.22 -0.22 23.74
C PHE A 330 -6.61 0.12 22.32
N HIS A 331 -7.80 -0.31 21.92
CA HIS A 331 -8.39 0.03 20.64
C HIS A 331 -9.74 0.69 20.86
N THR A 332 -9.98 1.83 20.21
CA THR A 332 -11.25 2.56 20.27
C THR A 332 -11.73 2.85 18.84
N PHE A 333 -13.01 2.62 18.57
CA PHE A 333 -13.60 2.85 17.25
C PHE A 333 -15.05 3.35 17.33
N ASP A 334 -15.41 4.34 16.51
CA ASP A 334 -16.63 5.14 16.69
C ASP A 334 -17.81 4.80 15.77
N LEU A 335 -17.63 4.00 14.72
CA LEU A 335 -18.65 3.87 13.65
C LEU A 335 -19.41 2.54 13.62
N ASP A 336 -18.70 1.41 13.69
CA ASP A 336 -19.28 0.06 13.56
C ASP A 336 -18.95 -0.76 14.82
N PRO A 337 -19.85 -1.64 15.29
CA PRO A 337 -19.53 -2.53 16.39
C PRO A 337 -18.45 -3.58 16.05
N THR A 338 -18.03 -3.68 14.78
CA THR A 338 -16.95 -4.56 14.36
C THR A 338 -15.85 -3.81 13.63
N ALA A 339 -14.61 -4.18 13.90
CA ALA A 339 -13.42 -3.63 13.25
C ALA A 339 -12.34 -4.69 13.15
N CYS A 340 -11.50 -4.60 12.12
CA CYS A 340 -10.34 -5.46 11.96
C CYS A 340 -9.06 -4.74 12.37
N VAL A 341 -8.18 -5.44 13.11
CA VAL A 341 -6.83 -4.96 13.47
C VAL A 341 -5.83 -5.95 12.88
N ALA A 342 -4.73 -5.47 12.32
CA ALA A 342 -3.68 -6.32 11.77
C ALA A 342 -2.33 -6.07 12.45
N VAL A 343 -1.63 -7.15 12.78
CA VAL A 343 -0.21 -7.14 13.15
C VAL A 343 0.55 -7.81 12.02
N VAL A 344 1.37 -7.04 11.29
CA VAL A 344 2.09 -7.47 10.08
C VAL A 344 3.57 -7.64 10.40
N GLY A 345 4.24 -8.60 9.78
CA GLY A 345 5.64 -8.96 10.03
C GLY A 345 5.81 -9.95 11.20
N VAL A 346 4.77 -10.70 11.56
CA VAL A 346 4.77 -11.62 12.71
C VAL A 346 4.22 -13.00 12.37
N ALA A 347 4.68 -14.01 13.09
CA ALA A 347 4.10 -15.35 13.10
C ALA A 347 2.87 -15.41 14.02
N ALA A 348 2.20 -16.57 14.03
CA ALA A 348 1.06 -16.84 14.91
C ALA A 348 1.41 -16.58 16.39
N PRO A 349 0.54 -15.90 17.16
CA PRO A 349 0.69 -15.77 18.60
C PRO A 349 0.37 -17.10 19.29
N THR A 350 0.82 -17.27 20.53
CA THR A 350 0.43 -18.42 21.37
C THR A 350 -0.93 -18.20 22.05
N ALA A 351 -1.32 -16.94 22.26
CA ALA A 351 -2.61 -16.58 22.82
C ALA A 351 -3.02 -15.17 22.37
N VAL A 352 -4.32 -14.95 22.24
CA VAL A 352 -4.92 -13.63 22.02
C VAL A 352 -6.03 -13.43 23.04
N THR A 353 -6.08 -12.26 23.66
CA THR A 353 -7.14 -11.89 24.60
C THR A 353 -7.72 -10.51 24.29
N VAL A 354 -9.01 -10.35 24.58
CA VAL A 354 -9.75 -9.08 24.53
C VAL A 354 -10.41 -8.89 25.89
N ASP A 355 -10.09 -7.79 26.57
CA ASP A 355 -10.49 -7.49 27.96
C ASP A 355 -10.20 -8.65 28.93
N GLY A 356 -9.09 -9.36 28.69
CA GLY A 356 -8.64 -10.51 29.47
C GLY A 356 -9.35 -11.84 29.13
N ALA A 357 -10.39 -11.83 28.30
CA ALA A 357 -11.03 -13.04 27.81
C ALA A 357 -10.32 -13.59 26.56
N PRO A 358 -10.12 -14.91 26.42
CA PRO A 358 -9.52 -15.49 25.22
C PRO A 358 -10.32 -15.20 23.95
N LEU A 359 -9.64 -14.80 22.88
CA LEU A 359 -10.21 -14.66 21.54
C LEU A 359 -9.90 -15.92 20.73
N ALA A 360 -10.93 -16.56 20.17
CA ALA A 360 -10.78 -17.81 19.42
C ALA A 360 -10.15 -17.58 18.05
N ALA A 361 -9.31 -18.54 17.62
CA ALA A 361 -8.85 -18.60 16.24
C ALA A 361 -10.02 -19.00 15.31
N ALA A 362 -10.06 -18.42 14.11
CA ALA A 362 -11.04 -18.73 13.08
C ALA A 362 -10.33 -18.96 11.74
N ALA A 363 -10.77 -19.95 10.97
CA ALA A 363 -10.24 -20.20 9.63
C ALA A 363 -10.67 -19.10 8.64
N ASP A 364 -11.88 -18.57 8.82
CA ASP A 364 -12.46 -17.48 8.04
C ASP A 364 -12.98 -16.39 9.00
N LEU A 365 -12.37 -15.21 8.95
CA LEU A 365 -12.76 -14.07 9.78
C LEU A 365 -14.04 -13.39 9.28
N ASP A 366 -14.35 -13.52 8.00
CA ASP A 366 -15.55 -12.92 7.42
C ASP A 366 -16.81 -13.70 7.87
N ALA A 367 -16.66 -15.00 8.16
CA ALA A 367 -17.71 -15.87 8.69
C ALA A 367 -18.01 -15.73 10.21
N VAL A 368 -17.14 -15.06 10.99
CA VAL A 368 -17.33 -14.89 12.44
C VAL A 368 -17.57 -13.44 12.84
N LYS A 369 -18.22 -13.22 13.99
CA LYS A 369 -18.39 -11.86 14.57
C LYS A 369 -17.13 -11.32 15.24
N SER A 370 -16.36 -12.21 15.83
CA SER A 370 -15.09 -11.91 16.49
C SER A 370 -14.18 -13.13 16.46
N GLY A 371 -12.89 -12.93 16.26
CA GLY A 371 -11.92 -14.00 16.20
C GLY A 371 -10.58 -13.49 15.69
N TRP A 372 -9.61 -14.37 15.52
CA TRP A 372 -8.36 -14.02 14.86
C TRP A 372 -7.91 -15.11 13.88
N SER A 373 -7.15 -14.73 12.86
CA SER A 373 -6.54 -15.66 11.92
C SER A 373 -5.14 -15.20 11.55
N VAL A 374 -4.38 -16.09 10.93
CA VAL A 374 -3.10 -15.75 10.31
C VAL A 374 -3.26 -15.68 8.81
N ALA A 375 -2.62 -14.71 8.17
CA ALA A 375 -2.47 -14.66 6.73
C ALA A 375 -1.02 -15.01 6.38
N PRO A 376 -0.73 -16.22 5.90
CA PRO A 376 0.66 -16.66 5.76
C PRO A 376 1.36 -16.12 4.50
N GLU A 377 0.63 -15.51 3.56
CA GLU A 377 1.24 -14.98 2.31
C GLU A 377 2.06 -13.73 2.58
N LEU A 378 1.50 -12.87 3.44
CA LEU A 378 2.20 -11.75 4.05
C LEU A 378 2.11 -11.97 5.55
N PRO A 379 3.17 -12.50 6.21
CA PRO A 379 3.15 -12.93 7.60
C PRO A 379 2.45 -11.91 8.52
N SER A 380 1.21 -12.21 8.87
CA SER A 380 0.39 -11.30 9.65
C SER A 380 -0.66 -12.05 10.45
N VAL A 381 -1.08 -11.41 11.54
CA VAL A 381 -2.18 -11.82 12.41
C VAL A 381 -3.27 -10.77 12.26
N VAL A 382 -4.45 -11.20 11.83
CA VAL A 382 -5.63 -10.34 11.69
C VAL A 382 -6.61 -10.68 12.79
N LEU A 383 -7.10 -9.67 13.49
CA LEU A 383 -8.09 -9.75 14.55
C LEU A 383 -9.37 -9.12 14.04
N LYS A 384 -10.51 -9.79 14.21
CA LYS A 384 -11.84 -9.17 14.09
C LYS A 384 -12.37 -8.95 15.50
N LEU A 385 -12.51 -7.68 15.87
CA LEU A 385 -12.94 -7.25 17.20
C LEU A 385 -14.40 -6.84 17.14
N ALA A 386 -15.21 -7.35 18.07
CA ALA A 386 -16.57 -6.89 18.30
C ALA A 386 -16.61 -6.03 19.57
N GLN A 387 -16.92 -4.75 19.44
CA GLN A 387 -16.95 -3.78 20.54
C GLN A 387 -18.08 -2.77 20.37
N ALA A 388 -18.55 -2.16 21.46
CA ALA A 388 -19.51 -1.05 21.34
C ALA A 388 -18.80 0.19 20.79
N ALA A 389 -19.48 0.96 19.94
CA ALA A 389 -18.94 2.21 19.38
C ALA A 389 -18.46 3.16 20.49
N GLY A 390 -17.24 3.68 20.33
CA GLY A 390 -16.56 4.59 21.26
C GLY A 390 -16.05 3.94 22.54
N ARG A 391 -16.30 2.64 22.78
CA ARG A 391 -15.79 1.93 23.96
C ARG A 391 -14.37 1.42 23.69
N PRO A 392 -13.37 1.81 24.48
CA PRO A 392 -12.05 1.20 24.39
C PRO A 392 -12.09 -0.28 24.81
N VAL A 393 -11.41 -1.15 24.07
CA VAL A 393 -11.12 -2.53 24.46
C VAL A 393 -9.64 -2.76 24.61
N LYS A 394 -9.23 -3.55 25.61
CA LYS A 394 -7.83 -3.94 25.80
C LYS A 394 -7.55 -5.22 25.02
N VAL A 395 -6.62 -5.17 24.09
CA VAL A 395 -6.17 -6.33 23.32
C VAL A 395 -4.78 -6.72 23.77
N ALA A 396 -4.52 -8.02 23.93
CA ALA A 396 -3.18 -8.55 24.18
C ALA A 396 -2.91 -9.82 23.35
N LEU A 397 -1.74 -9.87 22.72
CA LEU A 397 -1.20 -10.99 21.97
C LEU A 397 0.08 -11.45 22.66
N SER A 398 0.15 -12.73 23.02
CA SER A 398 1.31 -13.29 23.71
C SER A 398 2.17 -14.16 22.79
N GLY A 399 3.47 -14.15 23.04
CA GLY A 399 4.43 -15.04 22.37
C GLY A 399 4.57 -14.78 20.88
N LEU A 400 4.32 -13.55 20.41
CA LEU A 400 4.55 -13.17 19.02
C LEU A 400 6.03 -13.33 18.68
N ARG A 401 6.31 -13.74 17.44
CA ARG A 401 7.66 -13.80 16.88
C ARG A 401 7.68 -13.01 15.60
N VAL A 402 8.75 -12.24 15.41
CA VAL A 402 8.98 -11.57 14.13
C VAL A 402 9.14 -12.64 13.05
N SER A 403 8.32 -12.51 12.01
CA SER A 403 8.34 -13.37 10.83
C SER A 403 8.46 -12.47 9.61
N PRO A 404 9.69 -12.24 9.12
CA PRO A 404 9.88 -11.34 7.99
C PRO A 404 9.18 -11.88 6.75
N VAL A 405 8.67 -10.96 5.93
CA VAL A 405 8.19 -11.30 4.58
C VAL A 405 9.34 -11.99 3.83
N ALA A 406 9.15 -13.25 3.41
CA ALA A 406 10.20 -14.05 2.78
C ALA A 406 10.52 -13.51 1.37
N VAL A 407 11.45 -12.56 1.28
CA VAL A 407 11.68 -11.78 0.05
C VAL A 407 12.64 -12.43 -0.95
N ALA A 408 13.53 -13.33 -0.55
CA ALA A 408 14.64 -13.77 -1.43
C ALA A 408 14.80 -15.29 -1.57
N ARG A 409 13.75 -16.08 -1.28
CA ARG A 409 13.84 -17.53 -1.45
C ARG A 409 13.92 -17.86 -2.94
N THR A 410 15.01 -18.51 -3.33
CA THR A 410 15.27 -18.93 -4.72
C THR A 410 15.39 -20.45 -4.84
N ARG A 411 15.24 -21.19 -3.73
CA ARG A 411 15.35 -22.65 -3.67
C ARG A 411 14.37 -23.22 -2.63
N TRP A 412 13.72 -24.31 -3.00
CA TRP A 412 12.78 -25.08 -2.18
C TRP A 412 13.13 -26.56 -2.28
N THR A 413 13.25 -27.26 -1.15
CA THR A 413 13.65 -28.69 -1.05
C THR A 413 12.61 -29.56 -0.38
N PHE A 414 11.59 -28.98 0.26
CA PHE A 414 10.45 -29.72 0.83
C PHE A 414 10.82 -30.82 1.85
N ASP A 415 11.96 -30.68 2.55
CA ASP A 415 12.44 -31.70 3.49
C ASP A 415 11.52 -31.86 4.72
N ALA A 416 10.85 -30.78 5.14
CA ALA A 416 10.05 -30.75 6.36
C ALA A 416 8.59 -30.32 6.13
N ASP A 417 8.34 -29.40 5.20
CA ASP A 417 7.02 -28.85 4.91
C ASP A 417 6.92 -28.34 3.45
N ALA A 418 5.77 -27.76 3.08
CA ALA A 418 5.55 -27.24 1.72
C ALA A 418 6.33 -25.95 1.43
N GLU A 419 7.09 -25.41 2.39
CA GLU A 419 8.02 -24.30 2.22
C GLU A 419 7.41 -23.01 1.63
N GLY A 420 6.12 -22.82 1.89
CA GLY A 420 5.31 -21.70 1.41
C GLY A 420 4.54 -21.98 0.13
N TRP A 421 4.66 -23.15 -0.48
CA TRP A 421 3.81 -23.55 -1.60
C TRP A 421 2.39 -23.89 -1.14
N ARG A 422 1.41 -23.59 -1.99
CA ARG A 422 0.00 -23.82 -1.70
C ARG A 422 -0.74 -24.43 -2.89
N PRO A 423 -1.71 -25.32 -2.62
CA PRO A 423 -2.64 -25.78 -3.64
C PRO A 423 -3.64 -24.64 -3.89
N GLU A 424 -3.65 -24.09 -5.10
CA GLU A 424 -4.49 -22.93 -5.41
C GLU A 424 -5.80 -23.34 -6.09
N HIS A 425 -5.75 -24.36 -6.96
CA HIS A 425 -6.91 -24.81 -7.72
C HIS A 425 -6.74 -26.27 -8.12
N ASP A 426 -7.85 -27.02 -8.11
CA ASP A 426 -7.94 -28.43 -8.52
C ASP A 426 -6.81 -29.33 -7.99
N LEU A 427 -6.29 -29.03 -6.80
CA LEU A 427 -5.32 -29.83 -6.06
C LEU A 427 -5.87 -30.16 -4.68
N GLY A 428 -5.63 -31.39 -4.23
CA GLY A 428 -5.79 -31.75 -2.82
C GLY A 428 -4.79 -31.01 -1.93
N PRO A 429 -4.91 -31.15 -0.59
CA PRO A 429 -3.89 -30.67 0.33
C PRO A 429 -2.50 -31.15 -0.09
N LEU A 430 -1.51 -30.23 -0.09
CA LEU A 430 -0.14 -30.60 -0.40
C LEU A 430 0.41 -31.46 0.74
N GLU A 431 0.94 -32.63 0.40
CA GLU A 431 1.57 -33.54 1.34
C GLU A 431 3.08 -33.56 1.11
N VAL A 432 3.86 -33.52 2.19
CA VAL A 432 5.30 -33.80 2.12
C VAL A 432 5.53 -35.25 2.48
N ARG A 433 6.12 -36.00 1.55
CA ARG A 433 6.46 -37.42 1.73
C ARG A 433 7.88 -37.66 1.28
N ASP A 434 8.69 -38.22 2.17
CA ASP A 434 10.09 -38.59 1.91
C ASP A 434 10.92 -37.44 1.32
N GLY A 435 10.72 -36.22 1.82
CA GLY A 435 11.43 -35.01 1.34
C GLY A 435 10.92 -34.46 -0.01
N SER A 436 9.74 -34.87 -0.45
CA SER A 436 9.14 -34.37 -1.69
C SER A 436 7.70 -33.89 -1.49
N LEU A 437 7.33 -32.85 -2.23
CA LEU A 437 6.00 -32.29 -2.28
C LEU A 437 5.12 -33.09 -3.27
N VAL A 438 4.08 -33.73 -2.75
CA VAL A 438 3.11 -34.51 -3.53
C VAL A 438 1.95 -33.61 -3.93
N CYS A 439 1.76 -33.48 -5.24
CA CYS A 439 0.68 -32.70 -5.86
C CYS A 439 -0.33 -33.67 -6.49
N ALA A 440 -1.51 -33.79 -5.87
CA ALA A 440 -2.59 -34.68 -6.32
C ALA A 440 -3.75 -33.88 -6.94
N PRO A 441 -3.92 -33.90 -8.28
CA PRO A 441 -5.05 -33.26 -8.95
C PRO A 441 -6.39 -33.81 -8.49
N THR A 442 -7.33 -32.90 -8.25
CA THR A 442 -8.74 -33.19 -7.93
C THR A 442 -9.69 -32.73 -9.03
N GLY A 443 -9.19 -32.03 -10.06
CA GLY A 443 -9.98 -31.48 -11.16
C GLY A 443 -9.16 -31.30 -12.45
N GLY A 444 -9.65 -30.43 -13.35
CA GLY A 444 -9.15 -30.30 -14.72
C GLY A 444 -8.07 -29.24 -14.92
N ASP A 445 -7.93 -28.28 -14.00
CA ASP A 445 -6.94 -27.19 -14.05
C ASP A 445 -6.13 -27.12 -12.74
N PRO A 446 -5.35 -28.18 -12.42
CA PRO A 446 -4.56 -28.22 -11.19
C PRO A 446 -3.40 -27.23 -11.25
N TYR A 447 -3.25 -26.38 -10.22
CA TYR A 447 -2.03 -25.59 -10.06
C TYR A 447 -1.72 -25.26 -8.60
N LEU A 448 -0.42 -25.14 -8.33
CA LEU A 448 0.14 -24.71 -7.06
C LEU A 448 0.98 -23.46 -7.25
N SER A 449 1.06 -22.63 -6.23
CA SER A 449 1.86 -21.41 -6.28
C SER A 449 2.72 -21.20 -5.03
N THR A 450 3.83 -20.48 -5.18
CA THR A 450 4.67 -20.07 -4.06
C THR A 450 4.01 -18.96 -3.25
N ALA A 451 4.32 -18.90 -1.95
CA ALA A 451 4.19 -17.69 -1.15
C ALA A 451 4.88 -16.49 -1.84
N LEU A 452 4.52 -15.27 -1.39
CA LEU A 452 5.11 -14.04 -1.93
C LEU A 452 6.65 -14.10 -1.92
N MET A 453 7.24 -13.71 -3.04
CA MET A 453 8.68 -13.50 -3.17
C MET A 453 9.00 -12.06 -3.62
N SER A 454 10.28 -11.72 -3.67
CA SER A 454 10.82 -10.45 -4.17
C SER A 454 12.20 -10.69 -4.77
N VAL A 455 12.22 -11.44 -5.88
CA VAL A 455 13.47 -11.86 -6.54
C VAL A 455 13.66 -11.06 -7.84
N PRO A 456 14.81 -10.38 -8.05
CA PRO A 456 15.07 -9.70 -9.30
C PRO A 456 15.12 -10.71 -10.45
N ALA A 457 14.19 -10.59 -11.40
CA ALA A 457 14.06 -11.58 -12.48
C ALA A 457 15.34 -11.66 -13.32
N ALA A 458 15.98 -10.52 -13.57
CA ALA A 458 17.19 -10.40 -14.38
C ALA A 458 18.40 -11.17 -13.84
N ASP A 459 18.39 -11.57 -12.56
CA ASP A 459 19.48 -12.35 -11.96
C ASP A 459 19.43 -13.84 -12.34
N PHE A 460 18.35 -14.29 -13.00
CA PHE A 460 18.07 -15.69 -13.28
C PHE A 460 17.54 -15.86 -14.71
N THR A 461 18.00 -16.90 -15.40
CA THR A 461 17.55 -17.21 -16.76
C THR A 461 16.74 -18.50 -16.83
N LYS A 462 16.69 -19.28 -15.74
CA LYS A 462 16.06 -20.60 -15.69
C LYS A 462 15.28 -20.81 -14.39
N VAL A 463 14.17 -21.53 -14.48
CA VAL A 463 13.53 -22.23 -13.36
C VAL A 463 13.80 -23.72 -13.53
N VAL A 464 14.44 -24.34 -12.54
CA VAL A 464 14.71 -25.78 -12.54
C VAL A 464 13.82 -26.45 -11.52
N VAL A 465 13.12 -27.49 -11.94
CA VAL A 465 12.24 -28.28 -11.09
C VAL A 465 12.69 -29.74 -11.14
N ARG A 466 13.11 -30.30 -10.01
CA ARG A 466 13.35 -31.74 -9.88
C ARG A 466 12.05 -32.42 -9.52
N CYS A 467 11.47 -33.15 -10.47
CA CYS A 467 10.15 -33.76 -10.30
C CYS A 467 10.02 -35.12 -11.01
N ARG A 468 8.95 -35.84 -10.69
CA ARG A 468 8.57 -37.11 -11.33
C ARG A 468 7.06 -37.29 -11.38
N LEU A 469 6.60 -38.21 -12.23
CA LEU A 469 5.19 -38.62 -12.25
C LEU A 469 4.93 -39.73 -11.21
N PRO A 470 3.77 -39.73 -10.53
CA PRO A 470 3.44 -40.74 -9.52
C PRO A 470 3.05 -42.10 -10.13
N GLN A 471 2.80 -42.18 -11.44
CA GLN A 471 2.35 -43.40 -12.14
C GLN A 471 3.06 -43.56 -13.48
N ASP A 472 3.32 -44.81 -13.89
CA ASP A 472 3.94 -45.19 -15.18
C ASP A 472 3.00 -45.04 -16.39
N LYS A 473 1.98 -44.16 -16.31
CA LYS A 473 0.92 -44.09 -17.33
C LYS A 473 1.19 -43.13 -18.50
N ALA A 474 2.34 -42.49 -18.56
CA ALA A 474 2.67 -41.58 -19.66
C ALA A 474 3.40 -42.35 -20.78
N ALA A 475 2.74 -42.64 -21.89
CA ALA A 475 3.39 -43.21 -23.10
C ALA A 475 4.17 -42.15 -23.91
N ALA A 476 4.04 -40.87 -23.54
CA ALA A 476 4.69 -39.73 -24.20
C ALA A 476 5.02 -38.63 -23.16
N PRO A 477 6.01 -37.75 -23.44
CA PRO A 477 6.29 -36.58 -22.62
C PRO A 477 5.05 -35.69 -22.43
N SER A 478 4.88 -35.15 -21.23
CA SER A 478 3.80 -34.19 -20.92
C SER A 478 4.32 -32.76 -20.95
N SER A 479 3.43 -31.80 -21.21
CA SER A 479 3.77 -30.38 -21.10
C SER A 479 3.91 -30.01 -19.63
N PHE A 480 5.00 -29.33 -19.29
CA PHE A 480 5.24 -28.75 -17.98
C PHE A 480 5.28 -27.24 -18.12
N GLN A 481 4.45 -26.52 -17.38
CA GLN A 481 4.37 -25.07 -17.49
C GLN A 481 4.67 -24.41 -16.16
N VAL A 482 5.48 -23.36 -16.23
CA VAL A 482 5.71 -22.45 -15.12
C VAL A 482 5.15 -21.10 -15.51
N PHE A 483 4.29 -20.57 -14.65
CA PHE A 483 3.85 -19.19 -14.69
C PHE A 483 4.60 -18.39 -13.63
N TRP A 484 4.70 -17.08 -13.85
CA TRP A 484 5.20 -16.16 -12.83
C TRP A 484 4.34 -14.91 -12.76
N ARG A 485 4.33 -14.30 -11.58
CA ARG A 485 3.82 -12.95 -11.39
C ARG A 485 4.98 -12.02 -11.11
N THR A 486 4.80 -10.77 -11.52
CA THR A 486 5.79 -9.70 -11.30
C THR A 486 5.12 -8.52 -10.61
N GLN A 487 5.88 -7.45 -10.40
CA GLN A 487 5.31 -6.16 -9.98
C GLN A 487 4.31 -5.61 -11.01
N GLU A 488 4.48 -5.95 -12.29
CA GLU A 488 3.66 -5.46 -13.41
C GLU A 488 2.36 -6.27 -13.60
N GLY A 489 2.11 -7.29 -12.77
CA GLY A 489 0.84 -8.04 -12.78
C GLY A 489 0.97 -9.52 -12.44
N GLY A 490 -0.19 -10.17 -12.42
CA GLY A 490 -0.36 -11.58 -12.03
C GLY A 490 0.04 -12.60 -13.09
N TYR A 491 -0.42 -13.83 -12.86
CA TYR A 491 -0.24 -14.96 -13.77
C TYR A 491 -1.08 -14.76 -15.05
N VAL A 492 -0.39 -14.61 -16.18
CA VAL A 492 -0.99 -14.44 -17.51
C VAL A 492 -0.19 -15.26 -18.52
N PRO A 493 -0.76 -15.65 -19.68
CA PRO A 493 -0.06 -16.47 -20.67
C PRO A 493 1.29 -15.90 -21.11
N GLU A 494 1.41 -14.57 -21.21
CA GLU A 494 2.65 -13.87 -21.59
C GLU A 494 3.74 -13.99 -20.52
N ARG A 495 3.37 -14.30 -19.27
CA ARG A 495 4.27 -14.58 -18.15
C ARG A 495 4.30 -16.08 -17.83
N SER A 496 4.52 -16.88 -18.87
CA SER A 496 4.68 -18.31 -18.74
C SER A 496 5.72 -18.85 -19.70
N ALA A 497 6.29 -19.98 -19.35
CA ALA A 497 7.20 -20.73 -20.20
C ALA A 497 6.97 -22.22 -19.99
N THR A 498 7.17 -22.99 -21.04
CA THR A 498 6.93 -24.43 -21.05
C THR A 498 8.24 -25.19 -21.20
N ALA A 499 8.25 -26.41 -20.68
CA ALA A 499 9.26 -27.42 -20.90
C ALA A 499 8.58 -28.78 -21.07
N SER A 500 9.34 -29.79 -21.48
CA SER A 500 8.85 -31.16 -21.55
C SER A 500 9.18 -31.90 -20.25
N LEU A 501 8.17 -32.54 -19.65
CA LEU A 501 8.35 -33.47 -18.54
C LEU A 501 8.41 -34.90 -19.09
N PRO A 502 9.55 -35.61 -18.92
CA PRO A 502 9.69 -36.99 -19.34
C PRO A 502 8.67 -37.92 -18.65
N PRO A 503 8.22 -38.99 -19.32
CA PRO A 503 7.38 -40.00 -18.71
C PRO A 503 8.16 -40.86 -17.70
N GLY A 504 7.47 -41.43 -16.72
CA GLY A 504 8.02 -42.42 -15.79
C GLY A 504 8.16 -41.93 -14.36
N ARG A 505 8.60 -42.84 -13.48
CA ARG A 505 8.76 -42.64 -12.03
C ARG A 505 10.17 -42.21 -11.60
N ASP A 506 11.07 -42.05 -12.55
CA ASP A 506 12.41 -41.57 -12.28
C ASP A 506 12.39 -40.06 -12.00
N TRP A 507 13.32 -39.61 -11.15
CA TRP A 507 13.50 -38.19 -10.90
C TRP A 507 14.15 -37.51 -12.09
N HIS A 508 13.56 -36.42 -12.56
CA HIS A 508 14.07 -35.62 -13.67
C HIS A 508 14.26 -34.17 -13.25
N GLU A 509 15.33 -33.53 -13.73
CA GLU A 509 15.44 -32.07 -13.69
C GLU A 509 14.79 -31.49 -14.95
N VAL A 510 13.63 -30.86 -14.78
CA VAL A 510 12.95 -30.11 -15.82
C VAL A 510 13.45 -28.67 -15.79
N VAL A 511 14.05 -28.22 -16.89
CA VAL A 511 14.61 -26.87 -17.04
C VAL A 511 13.69 -26.02 -17.89
N VAL A 512 13.09 -25.00 -17.28
CA VAL A 512 12.26 -24.01 -17.97
C VAL A 512 13.11 -22.76 -18.23
N ASN A 513 13.39 -22.48 -19.50
CA ASN A 513 14.15 -21.30 -19.91
C ASN A 513 13.22 -20.07 -19.90
N VAL A 514 13.57 -19.09 -19.08
CA VAL A 514 12.75 -17.88 -18.86
C VAL A 514 13.48 -16.59 -19.22
N GLY A 515 14.82 -16.61 -19.29
CA GLY A 515 15.62 -15.40 -19.48
C GLY A 515 15.42 -14.68 -20.82
N GLU A 516 14.90 -15.36 -21.84
CA GLU A 516 14.58 -14.76 -23.15
C GLU A 516 13.11 -14.30 -23.24
N VAL A 517 12.27 -14.63 -22.26
CA VAL A 517 10.87 -14.22 -22.26
C VAL A 517 10.80 -12.75 -21.89
N ALA A 518 10.26 -11.90 -22.78
CA ALA A 518 10.22 -10.45 -22.57
C ALA A 518 9.51 -10.02 -21.27
N ALA A 519 8.57 -10.84 -20.79
CA ALA A 519 7.84 -10.62 -19.55
C ALA A 519 8.56 -11.17 -18.29
N TRP A 520 9.70 -11.85 -18.44
CA TRP A 520 10.60 -12.23 -17.35
C TRP A 520 11.53 -11.05 -17.01
N ARG A 521 10.95 -10.03 -16.39
CA ARG A 521 11.65 -8.78 -16.06
C ARG A 521 11.16 -8.23 -14.73
N THR A 522 11.79 -7.15 -14.28
CA THR A 522 11.49 -6.49 -13.00
C THR A 522 11.73 -7.41 -11.80
N MET A 523 10.76 -7.55 -10.91
CA MET A 523 10.84 -8.40 -9.72
C MET A 523 9.74 -9.44 -9.77
N LEU A 524 10.14 -10.69 -9.59
CA LEU A 524 9.23 -11.81 -9.37
C LEU A 524 8.55 -11.65 -8.02
N THR A 525 7.23 -11.83 -8.01
CA THR A 525 6.41 -11.81 -6.79
C THR A 525 5.79 -13.17 -6.49
N GLY A 526 5.97 -14.16 -7.36
CA GLY A 526 5.51 -15.54 -7.17
C GLY A 526 5.72 -16.40 -8.42
N LEU A 527 5.81 -17.70 -8.20
CA LEU A 527 5.78 -18.73 -9.24
C LEU A 527 4.51 -19.56 -9.09
N ARG A 528 3.98 -20.03 -10.22
CA ARG A 528 2.93 -21.03 -10.30
C ARG A 528 3.44 -22.18 -11.16
N ILE A 529 3.20 -23.41 -10.70
CA ILE A 529 3.47 -24.64 -11.46
C ILE A 529 2.12 -25.29 -11.72
N ASP A 530 1.97 -25.82 -12.93
CA ASP A 530 0.76 -26.54 -13.35
C ASP A 530 1.10 -28.02 -13.47
N PRO A 531 0.74 -28.87 -12.48
CA PRO A 531 0.97 -30.30 -12.55
C PRO A 531 0.18 -30.93 -13.70
N PRO A 532 0.70 -31.98 -14.35
CA PRO A 532 -0.10 -32.79 -15.25
C PRO A 532 -1.30 -33.40 -14.51
N GLY A 533 -2.40 -33.68 -15.22
CA GLY A 533 -3.60 -34.29 -14.63
C GLY A 533 -3.36 -35.67 -13.97
N ALA A 534 -2.24 -36.33 -14.25
CA ALA A 534 -1.81 -37.56 -13.57
C ALA A 534 -1.15 -37.32 -12.18
N GLY A 535 -0.93 -36.06 -11.81
CA GLY A 535 -0.21 -35.64 -10.61
C GLY A 535 1.29 -35.46 -10.81
N LEU A 536 1.95 -34.95 -9.77
CA LEU A 536 3.36 -34.60 -9.79
C LEU A 536 3.96 -34.74 -8.39
N GLU A 537 5.16 -35.30 -8.28
CA GLU A 537 5.98 -35.22 -7.07
C GLU A 537 7.16 -34.30 -7.35
N ILE A 538 7.41 -33.33 -6.46
CA ILE A 538 8.47 -32.33 -6.61
C ILE A 538 9.44 -32.46 -5.44
N ASP A 539 10.70 -32.71 -5.73
CA ASP A 539 11.77 -32.77 -4.74
C ASP A 539 12.49 -31.42 -4.60
N GLU A 540 12.61 -30.67 -5.69
CA GLU A 540 13.25 -29.37 -5.64
C GLU A 540 12.64 -28.38 -6.65
N VAL A 541 12.53 -27.12 -6.25
CA VAL A 541 12.40 -25.99 -7.17
C VAL A 541 13.56 -25.02 -6.93
N ARG A 542 14.20 -24.51 -7.99
CA ARG A 542 15.22 -23.47 -7.86
C ARG A 542 15.29 -22.52 -9.05
N LEU A 543 15.62 -21.26 -8.76
CA LEU A 543 15.99 -20.27 -9.78
C LEU A 543 17.49 -20.38 -10.07
N ALA A 544 17.86 -20.40 -11.35
CA ALA A 544 19.24 -20.59 -11.80
C ALA A 544 19.66 -19.60 -12.89
N LYS A 545 20.98 -19.43 -13.03
CA LYS A 545 21.60 -18.53 -14.01
C LYS A 545 21.77 -19.14 -15.39
#